data_AF-A0A1Q7QW33-F1
#
_entry.id   AF-A0A1Q7QW33-F1
#
_cell.length_a   1.000
_cell.length_b   1.000
_cell.length_c   1.000
_cell.angle_alpha   90.00
_cell.angle_beta   90.00
_cell.angle_gamma   90.00
#
_symmetry.space_group_name_H-M   'P 1'
#
loop_
_entity.id
_entity.type
_entity.pdbx_description
1 polymer ?
#
loop_
_entity_poly.entity_id
_entity_poly.type
_entity_poly.pdbx_seq_one_letter_code
_entity_poly.pdbx_strand_id
1 'polypeptide(L)'
;MSAQSQSTTSFRLPNADTCALGLLALFAVVQIADAWLTAVGIDRFGVAAEANPMLALPIVLFGPAAALIIAKGAAVVGAAVLYRLSRHVLLAALTVMYVCVAIMPWAWALAIA
;
A
#
# COMPACT_ATOMS: atom_id res chain seq x y z
N MET A 1 37.20 -9.94 36.87
CA MET A 1 36.17 -10.32 35.89
C MET A 1 35.19 -9.16 35.76
N SER A 2 35.40 -8.26 34.80
CA SER A 2 34.56 -7.08 34.57
C SER A 2 33.95 -7.17 33.18
N ALA A 3 32.63 -7.33 33.14
CA ALA A 3 31.85 -7.44 31.90
C ALA A 3 31.81 -6.09 31.18
N GLN A 4 32.32 -6.03 29.96
CA GLN A 4 32.20 -4.86 29.09
C GLN A 4 30.77 -4.77 28.54
N SER A 5 30.09 -3.69 28.91
CA SER A 5 28.79 -3.27 28.38
C SER A 5 28.95 -2.93 26.90
N GLN A 6 28.39 -3.77 26.02
CA GLN A 6 28.36 -3.50 24.58
C GLN A 6 27.27 -2.47 24.29
N SER A 7 27.67 -1.20 24.22
CA SER A 7 26.83 -0.14 23.64
C SER A 7 26.76 -0.33 22.13
N THR A 8 25.66 -0.91 21.64
CA THR A 8 25.37 -1.01 20.21
C THR A 8 25.02 0.39 19.67
N THR A 9 26.02 1.07 19.14
CA THR A 9 25.87 2.37 18.47
C THR A 9 25.06 2.16 17.19
N SER A 10 23.76 2.50 17.23
CA SER A 10 22.96 2.51 16.01
C SER A 10 23.37 3.72 15.18
N PHE A 11 24.10 3.46 14.08
CA PHE A 11 24.46 4.48 13.10
C PHE A 11 23.20 4.84 12.30
N ARG A 12 22.57 5.96 12.63
CA ARG A 12 21.49 6.55 11.81
C ARG A 12 22.10 7.47 10.77
N LEU A 13 21.82 7.20 9.50
CA LEU A 13 22.14 8.10 8.41
C LEU A 13 21.35 9.42 8.59
N PRO A 14 22.00 10.59 8.43
CA PRO A 14 21.28 11.87 8.34
C PRO A 14 20.18 11.78 7.27
N ASN A 15 18.97 12.26 7.57
CA ASN A 15 17.77 12.24 6.71
C ASN A 15 17.05 10.88 6.54
N ALA A 16 17.43 9.82 7.28
CA ALA A 16 16.73 8.54 7.22
C ALA A 16 15.22 8.66 7.53
N ASP A 17 14.85 9.56 8.45
CA ASP A 17 13.45 9.81 8.82
C ASP A 17 12.66 10.49 7.68
N THR A 18 13.29 11.38 6.91
CA THR A 18 12.66 12.02 5.74
C THR A 18 12.43 11.00 4.62
N CYS A 19 13.40 10.10 4.37
CA CYS A 19 13.23 9.00 3.41
C CYS A 19 12.10 8.06 3.83
N ALA A 20 12.01 7.74 5.12
CA ALA A 20 10.95 6.88 5.66
C ALA A 20 9.56 7.53 5.54
N LEU A 21 9.44 8.83 5.79
CA LEU A 21 8.19 9.57 5.58
C LEU A 21 7.81 9.62 4.10
N GLY A 22 8.79 9.86 3.22
CA GLY A 22 8.59 9.83 1.78
C GLY A 22 8.06 8.47 1.29
N LEU A 23 8.53 7.38 1.89
CA LEU A 23 8.04 6.04 1.59
C LEU A 23 6.59 5.83 2.03
N LEU A 24 6.19 6.32 3.21
CA LEU A 24 4.79 6.29 3.65
C LEU A 24 3.89 7.12 2.72
N ALA A 25 4.34 8.30 2.32
CA ALA A 25 3.60 9.16 1.38
C ALA A 25 3.46 8.48 0.01
N LEU A 26 4.53 7.87 -0.49
CA LEU A 26 4.50 7.11 -1.75
C LEU A 26 3.51 5.95 -1.68
N PHE A 27 3.52 5.17 -0.59
CA PHE A 27 2.56 4.09 -0.40
C PHE A 27 1.12 4.63 -0.41
N ALA A 28 0.84 5.74 0.29
CA ALA A 28 -0.50 6.35 0.29
C ALA A 28 -0.95 6.78 -1.12
N VAL A 29 -0.06 7.38 -1.91
CA VAL A 29 -0.34 7.74 -3.32
C VAL A 29 -0.65 6.50 -4.14
N VAL A 30 0.11 5.42 -3.97
CA VAL A 30 -0.16 4.13 -4.63
C VAL A 30 -1.55 3.60 -4.26
N GLN A 31 -1.95 3.64 -2.98
CA GLN A 31 -3.28 3.21 -2.56
C GLN A 31 -4.41 4.06 -3.16
N ILE A 32 -4.20 5.37 -3.35
CA ILE A 32 -5.17 6.27 -3.99
C ILE A 32 -5.29 5.94 -5.49
N ALA A 33 -4.15 5.80 -6.17
CA ALA A 33 -4.13 5.45 -7.59
C ALA A 33 -4.80 4.08 -7.84
N ASP A 34 -4.52 3.10 -6.98
CA ASP A 34 -5.13 1.79 -7.00
C ASP A 34 -6.66 1.87 -6.79
N ALA A 35 -7.14 2.65 -5.81
CA ALA A 35 -8.58 2.87 -5.64
C ALA A 35 -9.24 3.50 -6.87
N TRP A 36 -8.61 4.50 -7.48
CA TRP A 36 -9.11 5.14 -8.68
C TRP A 36 -9.19 4.16 -9.84
N LEU A 37 -8.11 3.42 -10.08
CA LEU A 37 -8.04 2.42 -11.16
C LEU A 37 -9.05 1.30 -10.97
N THR A 38 -9.21 0.77 -9.76
CA THR A 38 -10.26 -0.21 -9.45
C THR A 38 -11.65 0.38 -9.72
N ALA A 39 -11.94 1.62 -9.29
CA ALA A 39 -13.24 2.23 -9.48
C ALA A 39 -13.58 2.38 -10.97
N VAL A 40 -12.65 2.90 -11.77
CA VAL A 40 -12.81 3.03 -13.23
C VAL A 40 -12.90 1.67 -13.91
N GLY A 41 -12.06 0.73 -13.49
CA GLY A 41 -12.03 -0.64 -14.02
C GLY A 41 -13.33 -1.38 -13.78
N ILE A 42 -13.90 -1.28 -12.59
CA ILE A 42 -15.19 -1.90 -12.25
C ILE A 42 -16.35 -1.25 -12.99
N ASP A 43 -16.34 0.08 -13.14
CA ASP A 43 -17.36 0.78 -13.93
C ASP A 43 -17.34 0.31 -15.40
N ARG A 44 -16.14 0.06 -15.94
CA ARG A 44 -15.96 -0.35 -17.34
C ARG A 44 -16.17 -1.85 -17.60
N PHE A 45 -15.65 -2.72 -16.73
CA PHE A 45 -15.58 -4.16 -16.97
C PHE A 45 -16.48 -4.98 -16.02
N GLY A 46 -17.09 -4.33 -15.03
CA GLY A 46 -17.85 -4.98 -13.97
C GLY A 46 -16.98 -5.51 -12.83
N VAL A 47 -17.63 -5.84 -11.71
CA VAL A 47 -16.96 -6.26 -10.46
C VAL A 47 -16.16 -7.56 -10.62
N ALA A 48 -16.55 -8.43 -11.55
CA ALA A 48 -15.86 -9.69 -11.80
C ALA A 48 -14.40 -9.49 -12.28
N ALA A 49 -14.08 -8.33 -12.86
CA ALA A 49 -12.74 -8.00 -13.34
C ALA A 49 -11.73 -7.73 -12.22
N GLU A 50 -12.18 -7.39 -11.00
CA GLU A 50 -11.29 -7.06 -9.88
C GLU A 50 -10.41 -8.25 -9.46
N ALA A 51 -10.81 -9.50 -9.74
CA ALA A 51 -10.08 -10.75 -9.49
C ALA A 51 -9.59 -10.99 -8.04
N ASN A 52 -9.76 -10.02 -7.15
CA ASN A 52 -9.47 -10.06 -5.74
C ASN A 52 -10.77 -10.29 -4.96
N PRO A 53 -11.07 -11.52 -4.52
CA PRO A 53 -12.33 -11.82 -3.84
C PRO A 53 -12.47 -11.07 -2.50
N MET A 54 -11.36 -10.73 -1.84
CA MET A 54 -11.41 -9.96 -0.59
C MET A 54 -11.91 -8.53 -0.79
N LEU A 55 -11.72 -7.96 -1.98
CA LEU A 55 -12.20 -6.62 -2.31
C LEU A 55 -13.54 -6.68 -3.09
N ALA A 56 -13.68 -7.63 -4.02
CA ALA A 56 -14.89 -7.81 -4.82
C ALA A 56 -16.14 -8.07 -3.96
N LEU A 57 -16.03 -8.90 -2.91
CA LEU A 57 -17.16 -9.20 -2.02
C LEU A 57 -17.69 -7.94 -1.31
N PRO A 58 -16.86 -7.15 -0.60
CA PRO A 58 -17.29 -5.86 -0.05
C PRO A 58 -17.87 -4.89 -1.10
N ILE A 59 -17.33 -4.87 -2.32
CA ILE A 59 -17.85 -4.02 -3.38
C ILE A 59 -19.28 -4.42 -3.77
N VAL A 60 -19.57 -5.72 -3.88
CA VAL A 60 -20.93 -6.22 -4.14
C VAL A 60 -21.87 -5.90 -2.97
N LEU A 61 -21.41 -6.05 -1.73
CA LEU A 61 -22.25 -5.90 -0.54
C LEU A 61 -22.53 -4.45 -0.13
N PHE A 62 -21.53 -3.58 -0.25
CA PHE A 62 -21.56 -2.20 0.28
C PHE A 62 -21.40 -1.13 -0.79
N GLY A 63 -21.15 -1.53 -2.04
CA GLY A 63 -20.83 -0.63 -3.13
C GLY A 63 -19.33 -0.27 -3.21
N PRO A 64 -18.87 0.20 -4.38
CA PRO A 64 -17.45 0.43 -4.63
C PRO A 64 -16.85 1.52 -3.75
N ALA A 65 -17.56 2.63 -3.53
CA ALA A 65 -17.05 3.75 -2.75
C ALA A 65 -16.73 3.36 -1.30
N ALA A 66 -17.69 2.74 -0.59
CA ALA A 66 -17.50 2.34 0.80
C ALA A 66 -16.42 1.26 0.94
N ALA A 67 -16.46 0.23 0.07
CA ALA A 67 -15.47 -0.84 0.07
C ALA A 67 -14.04 -0.33 -0.14
N LEU A 68 -13.84 0.56 -1.12
CA LEU A 68 -12.52 1.11 -1.42
C LEU A 68 -12.00 2.02 -0.31
N ILE A 69 -12.84 2.89 0.26
CA ILE A 69 -12.44 3.76 1.38
C ILE A 69 -11.97 2.91 2.57
N ILE A 70 -12.73 1.87 2.93
CA ILE A 70 -12.38 0.99 4.06
C ILE A 70 -11.09 0.23 3.76
N ALA A 71 -10.99 -0.42 2.59
CA ALA A 71 -9.85 -1.26 2.24
C ALA A 71 -8.55 -0.44 2.12
N LYS A 72 -8.57 0.67 1.36
CA LYS A 72 -7.38 1.51 1.18
C LYS A 72 -7.05 2.26 2.47
N GLY A 73 -8.05 2.72 3.22
CA GLY A 73 -7.86 3.33 4.53
C GLY A 73 -7.15 2.38 5.51
N ALA A 74 -7.60 1.12 5.59
CA ALA A 74 -6.95 0.10 6.40
C ALA A 74 -5.50 -0.15 5.95
N ALA A 75 -5.21 -0.18 4.65
CA ALA A 75 -3.86 -0.32 4.13
C ALA A 75 -2.95 0.87 4.52
N VAL A 76 -3.44 2.12 4.40
CA VAL A 76 -2.67 3.31 4.79
C VAL A 76 -2.43 3.36 6.30
N VAL A 77 -3.41 2.99 7.12
CA VAL A 77 -3.24 2.87 8.57
C VAL A 77 -2.21 1.78 8.89
N GLY A 78 -2.28 0.62 8.23
CA GLY A 78 -1.28 -0.44 8.37
C GLY A 78 0.13 0.04 8.01
N ALA A 79 0.27 0.79 6.91
CA ALA A 79 1.54 1.41 6.53
C ALA A 79 2.05 2.41 7.57
N ALA A 80 1.17 3.23 8.15
CA ALA A 80 1.52 4.14 9.22
C ALA A 80 2.00 3.38 10.47
N VAL A 81 1.38 2.26 10.82
CA VAL A 81 1.85 1.37 11.91
C VAL A 81 3.24 0.81 11.59
N LEU A 82 3.47 0.32 10.38
CA LEU A 82 4.79 -0.17 9.96
C LEU A 82 5.87 0.91 10.01
N TYR A 83 5.54 2.13 9.58
CA TYR A 83 6.40 3.29 9.69
C TYR A 83 6.76 3.59 11.14
N ARG A 84 5.78 3.58 12.06
CA ARG A 84 5.99 3.80 13.50
C ARG A 84 6.80 2.70 14.18
N LEU A 85 6.74 1.47 13.66
CA LEU A 85 7.54 0.33 14.12
C LEU A 85 8.91 0.22 13.42
N SER A 86 9.30 1.24 12.65
CA SER A 86 10.55 1.30 11.86
C SER A 86 10.73 0.13 10.89
N ARG A 87 9.64 -0.48 10.41
CA ARG A 87 9.63 -1.60 9.44
C ARG A 87 9.66 -1.10 8.00
N HIS A 88 10.60 -0.22 7.67
CA HIS A 88 10.66 0.47 6.38
C HIS A 88 10.89 -0.46 5.19
N VAL A 89 11.67 -1.54 5.35
CA VAL A 89 11.88 -2.54 4.29
C VAL A 89 10.58 -3.23 3.92
N LEU A 90 9.75 -3.58 4.91
CA LEU A 90 8.45 -4.18 4.66
C LEU A 90 7.51 -3.20 3.95
N LEU A 91 7.49 -1.94 4.38
CA LEU A 91 6.70 -0.90 3.71
C LEU A 91 7.15 -0.69 2.25
N ALA A 92 8.45 -0.73 1.97
CA ALA A 92 8.98 -0.63 0.61
C ALA A 92 8.57 -1.84 -0.24
N ALA A 93 8.70 -3.05 0.30
CA ALA A 93 8.27 -4.27 -0.38
C ALA A 93 6.77 -4.23 -0.71
N LEU A 94 5.93 -3.80 0.25
CA LEU A 94 4.49 -3.63 0.02
C LEU A 94 4.21 -2.59 -1.07
N THR A 95 4.93 -1.47 -1.08
CA THR A 95 4.78 -0.43 -2.11
C THR A 95 5.06 -1.00 -3.50
N VAL A 96 6.19 -1.70 -3.67
CA VAL A 96 6.57 -2.35 -4.94
C VAL A 96 5.53 -3.39 -5.34
N MET A 97 5.10 -4.23 -4.40
CA MET A 97 4.10 -5.26 -4.64
C MET A 97 2.78 -4.66 -5.15
N TYR A 98 2.28 -3.58 -4.54
CA TYR A 98 1.05 -2.92 -4.99
C TYR A 98 1.20 -2.31 -6.39
N VAL A 99 2.37 -1.72 -6.70
CA VAL A 99 2.63 -1.21 -8.05
C VAL A 99 2.57 -2.35 -9.08
N CYS A 100 3.22 -3.48 -8.81
CA CYS A 100 3.28 -4.60 -9.75
C CYS A 100 1.98 -5.39 -9.87
N VAL A 101 1.24 -5.56 -8.77
CA VAL A 101 0.08 -6.47 -8.70
C VAL A 101 -1.25 -5.74 -8.86
N ALA A 102 -1.33 -4.46 -8.52
CA ALA A 102 -2.58 -3.70 -8.60
C ALA A 102 -2.51 -2.61 -9.68
N ILE A 103 -1.50 -1.73 -9.61
CA ILE A 103 -1.40 -0.59 -10.54
C ILE A 103 -1.12 -1.05 -11.98
N MET A 104 -0.07 -1.86 -12.19
CA MET A 104 0.31 -2.29 -13.54
C MET A 104 -0.78 -3.09 -14.26
N PRO A 105 -1.45 -4.08 -13.63
CA PRO A 105 -2.52 -4.83 -14.31
C PRO A 105 -3.71 -3.95 -14.67
N TRP A 106 -4.15 -3.07 -13.77
CA TRP A 106 -5.26 -2.16 -14.08
C TRP A 106 -4.89 -1.13 -15.16
N ALA A 107 -3.70 -0.55 -15.08
CA ALA A 107 -3.22 0.40 -16.08
C ALA A 107 -3.13 -0.26 -17.47
N TRP A 108 -2.62 -1.49 -17.53
CA TRP A 108 -2.60 -2.26 -18.77
C TRP A 108 -4.01 -2.52 -19.28
N ALA A 109 -4.90 -3.09 -18.46
CA ALA A 109 -6.26 -3.45 -18.84
C ALA A 109 -7.05 -2.24 -19.37
N LEU A 110 -6.92 -1.08 -18.71
CA LEU A 110 -7.58 0.16 -19.13
C LEU A 110 -6.97 0.78 -20.40
N ALA A 111 -5.68 0.55 -20.66
CA ALA A 111 -5.01 1.07 -21.85
C ALA A 111 -5.30 0.25 -23.12
N ILE A 112 -5.50 -1.06 -23.00
CA ILE A 112 -5.73 -1.95 -24.15
C ILE A 112 -7.21 -2.17 -24.50
N ALA A 113 -8.12 -1.83 -23.58
CA ALA A 113 -9.55 -1.93 -23.79
C ALA A 113 -10.10 -0.68 -24.45
#